data_AF-A0A1Y1K4W7-F1
#
_entry.id   AF-A0A1Y1K4W7-F1
#
_cell.length_a   1.000
_cell.length_b   1.000
_cell.length_c   1.000
_cell.angle_alpha   90.00
_cell.angle_beta   90.00
_cell.angle_gamma   90.00
#
_symmetry.space_group_name_H-M   'P 1'
#
loop_
_entity.id
_entity.type
_entity.pdbx_description
1 polymer ?
#
loop_
_entity_poly.entity_id
_entity_poly.type
_entity_poly.pdbx_seq_one_letter_code
_entity_poly.pdbx_strand_id
1 'polypeptide(L)'
;ETMRQIMTKAQTEIVGGVSKGGDLDIWKDVPGNVSPGGYVDYILPSWDRSQPLTITLSGIEQEDSVDLFVTPKSSRQRVLPRDSAHVFGDFSPAENGVKSITISPTNVEMEGAEAILVSVHGFSSENQRNSQ
;
A
#
# COMPACT_ATOMS: atom_id res chain seq x y z
N GLU A 1 -43.15 15.13 5.41
CA GLU A 1 -42.35 14.60 4.29
C GLU A 1 -40.86 14.70 4.65
N THR A 2 -40.09 13.67 4.34
CA THR A 2 -38.83 13.31 5.02
C THR A 2 -37.60 13.88 4.33
N MET A 3 -36.77 14.64 5.05
CA MET A 3 -35.43 15.02 4.58
C MET A 3 -34.44 13.87 4.79
N ARG A 4 -33.76 13.46 3.72
CA ARG A 4 -32.60 12.55 3.78
C ARG A 4 -31.35 13.37 4.05
N GLN A 5 -30.74 13.18 5.22
CA GLN A 5 -29.42 13.73 5.50
C GLN A 5 -28.36 12.65 5.32
N ILE A 6 -27.54 12.82 4.28
CA ILE A 6 -26.34 12.04 4.02
C ILE A 6 -25.27 12.52 5.01
N MET A 7 -24.75 11.62 5.83
CA MET A 7 -23.56 11.87 6.64
C MET A 7 -22.63 10.66 6.54
N THR A 8 -21.82 10.59 5.50
CA THR A 8 -20.59 9.78 5.54
C THR A 8 -19.51 10.66 6.16
N LYS A 9 -19.45 10.66 7.50
CA LYS A 9 -18.26 11.15 8.21
C LYS A 9 -17.21 10.05 8.14
N ALA A 10 -16.27 10.14 7.20
CA ALA A 10 -14.99 9.49 7.34
C ALA A 10 -14.23 10.19 8.48
N GLN A 11 -14.47 9.74 9.71
CA GLN A 11 -13.63 10.10 10.85
C GLN A 11 -12.37 9.25 10.76
N THR A 12 -11.29 9.85 10.29
CA THR A 12 -9.93 9.40 10.62
C THR A 12 -9.76 9.61 12.12
N GLU A 13 -10.09 8.58 12.89
CA GLU A 13 -9.75 8.50 14.31
C GLU A 13 -8.26 8.20 14.44
N ILE A 14 -7.47 9.26 14.55
CA ILE A 14 -6.12 9.21 15.13
C ILE A 14 -6.25 9.01 16.64
N VAL A 15 -6.37 7.75 17.07
CA VAL A 15 -6.19 7.35 18.46
C VAL A 15 -4.98 6.41 18.51
N GLY A 16 -3.86 6.93 19.00
CA GLY A 16 -2.69 6.14 19.42
C GLY A 16 -1.81 5.60 18.30
N GLY A 17 -0.97 6.45 17.68
CA GLY A 17 0.33 6.09 17.07
C GLY A 17 0.39 5.06 15.94
N VAL A 18 -0.72 4.41 15.58
CA VAL A 18 -0.79 3.40 14.52
C VAL A 18 -1.53 4.02 13.35
N SER A 19 -0.81 4.32 12.27
CA SER A 19 -1.44 4.63 10.99
C SER A 19 -2.23 3.40 10.55
N LYS A 20 -3.56 3.49 10.50
CA LYS A 20 -4.41 2.40 9.99
C LYS A 20 -4.36 2.25 8.46
N GLY A 21 -3.51 3.05 7.81
CA GLY A 21 -3.47 3.21 6.36
C GLY A 21 -4.70 3.99 5.87
N GLY A 22 -5.06 3.86 4.60
CA GLY A 22 -6.16 4.62 4.03
C GLY A 22 -6.20 4.69 2.51
N ASP A 23 -7.01 5.60 2.01
CA ASP A 23 -7.15 5.83 0.57
C ASP A 23 -5.97 6.66 0.04
N LEU A 24 -5.42 6.24 -1.10
CA LEU A 24 -4.41 6.97 -1.85
C LEU A 24 -5.06 7.72 -2.99
N ASP A 25 -4.45 8.83 -3.35
CA ASP A 25 -4.82 9.61 -4.51
C ASP A 25 -3.56 9.96 -5.32
N ILE A 26 -3.65 9.97 -6.64
CA ILE A 26 -2.48 10.22 -7.50
C ILE A 26 -1.97 11.67 -7.41
N TRP A 27 -2.73 12.57 -6.78
CA TRP A 27 -2.39 13.98 -6.66
C TRP A 27 -1.79 14.35 -5.31
N LYS A 28 -1.82 13.45 -4.32
CA LYS A 28 -1.43 13.76 -2.95
C LYS A 28 -0.69 12.60 -2.29
N ASP A 29 0.40 12.94 -1.62
CA ASP A 29 1.03 12.04 -0.67
C ASP A 29 0.17 11.84 0.59
N VAL A 30 0.36 10.70 1.24
CA VAL A 30 -0.28 10.38 2.52
C VAL A 30 0.81 10.03 3.53
N PRO A 31 0.89 10.72 4.68
CA PRO A 31 1.85 10.38 5.71
C PRO A 31 1.46 9.07 6.42
N GLY A 32 2.46 8.30 6.83
CA GLY A 32 2.27 7.02 7.50
C GLY A 32 3.43 6.65 8.40
N ASN A 33 3.16 5.85 9.44
CA ASN A 33 4.18 5.21 10.26
C ASN A 33 3.81 3.74 10.46
N VAL A 34 4.81 2.85 10.34
CA VAL A 34 4.65 1.41 10.52
C VAL A 34 5.55 0.92 11.65
N SER A 35 5.00 0.06 12.51
CA SER A 35 5.79 -0.60 13.56
C SER A 35 6.53 -1.82 13.01
N PRO A 36 7.69 -2.19 13.56
CA PRO A 36 8.37 -3.44 13.20
C PRO A 36 7.45 -4.66 13.33
N GLY A 37 7.43 -5.51 12.31
CA GLY A 37 6.52 -6.66 12.14
C GLY A 37 5.06 -6.30 11.82
N GLY A 38 4.74 -5.01 11.78
CA GLY A 38 3.41 -4.49 11.51
C GLY A 38 3.18 -4.19 10.03
N TYR A 39 1.92 -4.02 9.67
CA TYR A 39 1.47 -3.66 8.33
C TYR A 39 0.62 -2.40 8.37
N VAL A 40 0.79 -1.55 7.36
CA VAL A 40 -0.08 -0.41 7.07
C VAL A 40 -0.61 -0.56 5.65
N ASP A 41 -1.94 -0.59 5.52
CA ASP A 41 -2.64 -0.95 4.29
C ASP A 41 -3.29 0.25 3.63
N TYR A 42 -2.99 0.46 2.35
CA TYR A 42 -3.52 1.53 1.55
C TYR A 42 -4.27 1.02 0.32
N ILE A 43 -5.20 1.83 -0.18
CA ILE A 43 -6.00 1.51 -1.35
C ILE A 43 -5.97 2.71 -2.30
N LEU A 44 -5.54 2.51 -3.55
CA LEU A 44 -5.74 3.47 -4.62
C LEU A 44 -6.98 3.05 -5.41
N PRO A 45 -8.14 3.72 -5.23
CA PRO A 45 -9.40 3.28 -5.82
C PRO A 45 -9.51 3.59 -7.31
N SER A 46 -8.73 4.54 -7.82
CA SER A 46 -8.79 4.97 -9.22
C SER A 46 -7.46 5.56 -9.67
N TRP A 47 -7.09 5.27 -10.92
CA TRP A 47 -5.92 5.80 -11.60
C TRP A 47 -6.16 5.78 -13.11
N ASP A 48 -5.27 6.43 -13.87
CA ASP A 48 -5.28 6.31 -15.33
C ASP A 48 -4.71 4.95 -15.76
N ARG A 49 -5.59 4.02 -16.13
CA ARG A 49 -5.23 2.65 -16.55
C ARG A 49 -4.48 2.59 -17.89
N SER A 50 -4.41 3.69 -18.62
CA SER A 50 -3.65 3.75 -19.88
C SER A 50 -2.16 4.05 -19.68
N GLN A 51 -1.77 4.47 -18.47
CA GLN A 51 -0.41 4.90 -18.15
C GLN A 51 0.27 3.95 -17.17
N PRO A 52 1.62 3.93 -17.15
CA PRO A 52 2.38 3.27 -16.08
C PRO A 52 1.99 3.85 -14.72
N LEU A 53 1.80 2.96 -13.75
CA LEU A 53 1.53 3.32 -12.37
C LEU A 53 2.80 3.12 -11.54
N THR A 54 3.30 4.18 -10.91
CA THR A 54 4.40 4.10 -9.94
C THR A 54 3.87 4.35 -8.55
N ILE A 55 4.06 3.37 -7.66
CA ILE A 55 3.83 3.53 -6.22
C ILE A 55 5.18 3.86 -5.59
N THR A 56 5.26 4.99 -4.89
CA THR A 56 6.49 5.48 -4.27
C THR A 56 6.31 5.60 -2.77
N LEU A 57 7.26 5.06 -2.01
CA LEU A 57 7.40 5.27 -0.59
C LEU A 57 8.66 6.11 -0.36
N SER A 58 8.53 7.19 0.40
CA SER A 58 9.61 8.15 0.67
C SER A 58 9.68 8.47 2.16
N GLY A 59 10.80 9.05 2.60
CA GLY A 59 11.01 9.42 4.00
C GLY A 59 11.43 8.25 4.88
N ILE A 60 12.06 7.23 4.26
CA ILE A 60 12.57 6.07 4.97
C ILE A 60 13.92 6.45 5.61
N GLU A 61 13.99 6.42 6.94
CA GLU A 61 15.21 6.80 7.68
C GLU A 61 16.26 5.68 7.73
N GLN A 62 15.80 4.42 7.76
CA GLN A 62 16.64 3.23 7.83
C GLN A 62 16.37 2.37 6.60
N GLU A 63 17.38 2.15 5.77
CA GLU A 63 17.21 1.59 4.42
C GLU A 63 16.52 0.21 4.41
N ASP A 64 16.83 -0.66 5.37
CA ASP A 64 16.27 -2.02 5.48
C ASP A 64 15.06 -2.12 6.44
N SER A 65 14.42 -0.99 6.77
CA SER A 65 13.37 -0.98 7.80
C SER A 65 11.97 -1.29 7.30
N VAL A 66 11.74 -1.30 5.98
CA VAL A 66 10.40 -1.49 5.42
C VAL A 66 10.41 -2.27 4.10
N ASP A 67 9.36 -3.06 3.89
CA ASP A 67 9.04 -3.68 2.60
C ASP A 67 7.80 -3.01 1.99
N LEU A 68 7.74 -2.96 0.65
CA LEU A 68 6.61 -2.42 -0.09
C LEU A 68 5.95 -3.51 -0.94
N PHE A 69 4.65 -3.71 -0.77
CA PHE A 69 3.89 -4.70 -1.51
C PHE A 69 2.73 -4.07 -2.26
N VAL A 70 2.47 -4.55 -3.47
CA VAL A 70 1.39 -4.06 -4.33
C VAL A 70 0.62 -5.24 -4.92
N THR A 71 -0.70 -5.12 -4.94
CA THR A 71 -1.61 -6.10 -5.54
C THR A 71 -2.74 -5.37 -6.26
N PRO A 72 -2.83 -5.46 -7.59
CA PRO A 72 -4.02 -5.02 -8.32
C PRO A 72 -5.23 -5.84 -7.88
N LYS A 73 -6.25 -5.17 -7.33
CA LYS A 73 -7.48 -5.82 -6.87
C LYS A 73 -8.36 -6.09 -8.07
N SER A 74 -8.70 -7.35 -8.28
CA SER A 74 -9.63 -7.80 -9.32
C SER A 74 -10.71 -8.70 -8.73
N SER A 75 -11.61 -9.18 -9.59
CA SER A 75 -12.61 -10.18 -9.18
C SER A 75 -11.99 -11.43 -8.56
N ARG A 76 -10.81 -11.84 -9.04
CA ARG A 76 -10.07 -13.04 -8.58
C ARG A 76 -9.11 -12.74 -7.44
N GLN A 77 -8.65 -11.50 -7.31
CA GLN A 77 -7.61 -11.11 -6.38
C GLN A 77 -8.08 -10.00 -5.46
N ARG A 78 -8.40 -10.36 -4.21
CA ARG A 78 -9.02 -9.46 -3.23
C ARG A 78 -8.32 -9.41 -1.88
N VAL A 79 -7.26 -10.19 -1.72
CA VAL A 79 -6.51 -10.29 -0.46
C VAL A 79 -5.55 -9.11 -0.37
N LEU A 80 -5.40 -8.55 0.84
CA LEU A 80 -4.40 -7.51 1.10
C LEU A 80 -3.00 -8.09 0.94
N PRO A 81 -2.07 -7.37 0.29
CA PRO A 81 -0.74 -7.88 0.08
C PRO A 81 0.01 -8.10 1.40
N ARG A 82 0.69 -9.23 1.52
CA ARG A 82 1.54 -9.61 2.65
C ARG A 82 2.86 -10.18 2.13
N ASP A 83 3.84 -10.36 3.00
CA ASP A 83 5.12 -10.99 2.67
C ASP A 83 4.95 -12.33 1.94
N SER A 84 3.96 -13.13 2.38
CA SER A 84 3.67 -14.46 1.82
C SER A 84 2.69 -14.45 0.65
N ALA A 85 2.00 -13.33 0.40
CA ALA A 85 0.94 -13.24 -0.62
C ALA A 85 0.83 -11.82 -1.19
N HIS A 86 1.50 -11.59 -2.32
CA HIS A 86 1.48 -10.32 -3.06
C HIS A 86 1.70 -10.60 -4.56
N VAL A 87 1.42 -9.61 -5.42
CA VAL A 87 1.78 -9.68 -6.85
C VAL A 87 3.15 -9.08 -7.09
N PHE A 88 3.38 -7.88 -6.54
CA PHE A 88 4.63 -7.15 -6.64
C PHE A 88 5.15 -6.84 -5.25
N GLY A 89 6.45 -7.03 -5.04
CA GLY A 89 7.12 -6.76 -3.78
C GLY A 89 8.50 -6.16 -4.00
N ASP A 90 8.83 -5.18 -3.18
CA ASP A 90 10.15 -4.57 -3.09
C ASP A 90 10.69 -4.78 -1.66
N PHE A 91 11.61 -5.74 -1.57
CA PHE A 91 12.34 -6.14 -0.37
C PHE A 91 13.78 -5.58 -0.32
N SER A 92 14.20 -4.77 -1.31
CA SER A 92 15.58 -4.26 -1.31
C SER A 92 15.78 -3.21 -0.21
N PRO A 93 17.01 -2.83 0.14
CA PRO A 93 17.20 -1.61 0.91
C PRO A 93 16.59 -0.41 0.16
N ALA A 94 16.04 0.56 0.88
CA ALA A 94 15.57 1.81 0.29
C ALA A 94 16.75 2.62 -0.27
N GLU A 95 16.67 3.06 -1.52
CA GLU A 95 17.71 3.88 -2.13
C GLU A 95 17.44 5.35 -1.82
N ASN A 96 18.36 6.01 -1.12
CA ASN A 96 18.21 7.42 -0.70
C ASN A 96 16.90 7.70 0.06
N GLY A 97 16.45 6.74 0.87
CA GLY A 97 15.21 6.83 1.63
C GLY A 97 13.93 6.67 0.79
N VAL A 98 14.05 6.09 -0.41
CA VAL A 98 12.95 5.88 -1.36
C VAL A 98 12.87 4.42 -1.82
N LYS A 99 11.64 3.92 -1.96
CA LYS A 99 11.28 2.65 -2.61
C LYS A 99 10.23 2.90 -3.67
N SER A 100 10.25 2.12 -4.75
CA SER A 100 9.25 2.28 -5.79
C SER A 100 8.96 1.00 -6.55
N ILE A 101 7.68 0.81 -6.89
CA ILE A 101 7.21 -0.24 -7.77
C ILE A 101 6.50 0.41 -8.94
N THR A 102 7.01 0.20 -10.15
CA THR A 102 6.38 0.67 -11.40
C THR A 102 5.73 -0.49 -12.12
N ILE A 103 4.43 -0.36 -12.41
CA ILE A 103 3.63 -1.37 -13.10
C ILE A 103 3.21 -0.83 -14.47
N SER A 104 3.59 -1.54 -15.53
CA SER A 104 3.17 -1.22 -16.89
C SER A 104 1.66 -1.45 -17.06
N PRO A 105 0.93 -0.61 -17.82
CA PRO A 105 -0.47 -0.84 -18.13
C PRO A 105 -0.70 -2.13 -18.94
N THR A 106 0.34 -2.64 -19.62
CA THR A 106 0.30 -3.89 -20.37
C THR A 106 0.51 -5.14 -19.51
N ASN A 107 0.73 -4.99 -18.21
CA ASN A 107 0.89 -6.12 -17.31
C ASN A 107 -0.46 -6.86 -17.15
N VAL A 108 -0.46 -8.19 -17.28
CA VAL A 108 -1.68 -9.01 -17.18
C VAL A 108 -2.40 -8.85 -15.84
N GLU A 109 -1.66 -8.59 -14.76
CA GLU A 109 -2.21 -8.40 -13.42
C GLU A 109 -3.06 -7.11 -13.32
N MET A 110 -2.85 -6.15 -14.24
CA MET A 110 -3.66 -4.93 -14.33
C MET A 110 -5.00 -5.15 -15.05
N GLU A 111 -5.16 -6.28 -15.76
CA GLU A 111 -6.39 -6.58 -16.49
C GLU A 111 -7.58 -6.75 -15.54
N GLY A 112 -8.59 -5.90 -15.71
CA GLY A 112 -9.77 -5.92 -14.84
C GLY A 112 -9.50 -5.48 -13.40
N ALA A 113 -8.36 -4.84 -13.13
CA ALA A 113 -8.07 -4.28 -11.83
C ALA A 113 -9.00 -3.10 -11.53
N GLU A 114 -9.73 -3.20 -10.42
CA GLU A 114 -10.72 -2.22 -9.97
C GLU A 114 -10.11 -1.20 -9.00
N ALA A 115 -9.09 -1.60 -8.24
CA ALA A 115 -8.32 -0.78 -7.31
C ALA A 115 -6.90 -1.34 -7.21
N ILE A 116 -5.98 -0.61 -6.58
CA ILE A 116 -4.65 -1.12 -6.23
C ILE A 116 -4.55 -1.19 -4.71
N LEU A 117 -4.23 -2.37 -4.18
CA LEU A 117 -3.94 -2.57 -2.77
C LEU A 117 -2.44 -2.42 -2.57
N VAL A 118 -2.06 -1.62 -1.59
CA VAL A 118 -0.67 -1.37 -1.22
C VAL A 118 -0.51 -1.71 0.26
N SER A 119 0.55 -2.40 0.62
CA SER A 119 0.88 -2.69 2.01
C SER A 119 2.34 -2.33 2.26
N VAL A 120 2.57 -1.53 3.30
CA VAL A 120 3.91 -1.23 3.81
C VAL A 120 4.11 -2.08 5.06
N HIS A 121 5.16 -2.88 5.06
CA HIS A 121 5.51 -3.76 6.16
C HIS A 121 6.74 -3.22 6.87
N GLY A 122 6.69 -3.09 8.20
CA GLY A 122 7.88 -2.77 8.99
C GLY A 122 8.71 -4.02 9.15
N PHE A 123 9.94 -4.03 8.64
CA PHE A 123 10.84 -5.16 8.80
C PHE A 123 11.18 -5.37 10.28
N SER A 124 11.21 -6.63 10.72
CA SER A 124 11.70 -7.04 12.04
C SER A 124 12.71 -8.15 11.87
N SER A 125 13.84 -8.07 12.59
CA SER A 125 14.92 -9.06 12.55
C SER A 125 14.49 -10.46 13.03
N GLU A 126 13.36 -10.59 13.73
CA GLU A 126 12.75 -11.89 14.01
C GLU A 126 12.19 -12.58 12.76
N ASN A 127 11.74 -11.82 11.76
CA ASN A 127 11.17 -12.36 10.53
C ASN A 127 12.23 -13.07 9.65
N GLN A 128 13.50 -12.69 9.79
CA GLN A 128 14.62 -13.33 9.09
C GLN A 128 14.86 -14.78 9.56
N ARG A 129 14.46 -15.14 10.78
CA ARG A 129 14.68 -16.50 11.33
C ARG A 129 13.71 -17.55 10.81
N ASN A 130 12.55 -17.14 10.28
CA ASN A 130 11.52 -18.06 9.78
C ASN A 130 11.59 -18.32 8.28
N SER A 131 12.44 -17.58 7.55
CA SER A 131 12.56 -17.67 6.08
C SER A 131 13.75 -18.52 5.61
N GLN A 132 14.39 -19.31 6.50
CA GLN A 132 15.47 -20.26 6.17
C GLN A 132 15.02 -21.71 6.31
#